data_AF-A0A7X7QP46-F1
#
_entry.id   AF-A0A7X7QP46-F1
#
_cell.length_a   1.000
_cell.length_b   1.000
_cell.length_c   1.000
_cell.angle_alpha   90.00
_cell.angle_beta   90.00
_cell.angle_gamma   90.00
#
_symmetry.space_group_name_H-M   'P 1'
#
loop_
_entity.id
_entity.type
_entity.pdbx_description
1 polymer ?
#
loop_
_entity_poly.entity_id
_entity_poly.type
_entity_poly.pdbx_seq_one_letter_code
_entity_poly.pdbx_strand_id
1 'polypeptide(L)'
;MKIPFPIESTIEARRSARSYQMRSVDPETMAQLKIFAERLPLPFAQEGEIRFFRADPTKVLYPLMKSPPDNVAFLLKPMWCQFPKLVLRGSC
;
A
#
# COMPACT_ATOMS: atom_id res chain seq x y z
N MET A 1 -15.11 17.22 4.66
CA MET A 1 -13.97 16.99 3.75
C MET A 1 -14.33 17.63 2.41
N LYS A 2 -13.58 18.63 1.94
CA LYS A 2 -13.79 19.18 0.59
C LYS A 2 -12.90 18.39 -0.36
N ILE A 3 -13.49 17.68 -1.31
CA ILE A 3 -12.75 16.88 -2.29
C ILE A 3 -12.45 17.81 -3.47
N PRO A 4 -11.17 18.09 -3.80
CA PRO A 4 -10.81 19.12 -4.78
C PRO A 4 -11.02 18.69 -6.24
N PHE A 5 -11.67 17.56 -6.47
CA PHE A 5 -11.88 16.96 -7.78
C PHE A 5 -13.25 16.27 -7.87
N PRO A 6 -13.82 16.16 -9.07
CA PRO A 6 -15.06 15.41 -9.30
C PRO A 6 -14.86 13.92 -9.02
N ILE A 7 -15.60 13.39 -8.03
CA ILE A 7 -15.43 12.02 -7.51
C ILE A 7 -15.76 10.99 -8.59
N GLU A 8 -16.94 11.08 -9.20
CA GLU A 8 -17.44 10.10 -10.17
C GLU A 8 -16.49 9.94 -11.35
N SER A 9 -16.12 11.04 -12.00
CA SER A 9 -15.19 10.99 -13.13
C SER A 9 -13.81 10.49 -12.73
N THR A 10 -13.36 10.74 -11.48
CA THR A 10 -12.08 10.22 -10.98
C THR A 10 -12.13 8.70 -10.81
N ILE A 11 -13.24 8.18 -10.28
CA ILE A 11 -13.48 6.73 -10.16
C ILE A 11 -13.51 6.09 -11.55
N GLU A 12 -14.27 6.68 -12.48
CA GLU A 12 -14.41 6.18 -13.85
C GLU A 12 -13.12 6.27 -14.66
N ALA A 13 -12.26 7.24 -14.39
CA ALA A 13 -10.96 7.39 -15.06
C ALA A 13 -9.88 6.48 -14.47
N ARG A 14 -10.00 6.04 -13.20
CA ARG A 14 -8.97 5.24 -12.54
C ARG A 14 -8.76 3.91 -13.27
N ARG A 15 -7.52 3.64 -13.66
CA ARG A 15 -7.09 2.36 -14.25
C ARG A 15 -5.92 1.81 -13.45
N SER A 16 -5.77 0.49 -13.46
CA SER A 16 -4.54 -0.14 -12.95
C SER A 16 -3.42 0.10 -13.95
N ALA A 17 -2.52 1.04 -13.63
CA ALA A 17 -1.33 1.28 -14.43
C ALA A 17 -0.39 0.06 -14.38
N ARG A 18 0.25 -0.25 -15.51
CA ARG A 18 1.25 -1.35 -15.61
C ARG A 18 2.59 -0.90 -16.18
N SER A 19 2.68 0.39 -16.53
CA SER A 19 3.87 1.05 -17.03
C SER A 19 4.05 2.34 -16.25
N TYR A 20 5.26 2.58 -15.76
CA TYR A 20 5.56 3.66 -14.84
C TYR A 20 6.79 4.42 -15.30
N GLN A 21 6.82 5.73 -15.00
CA GLN A 21 8.07 6.48 -15.11
C GLN A 21 8.95 6.11 -13.92
N MET A 22 10.24 5.86 -14.18
CA MET A 22 11.22 5.50 -13.15
C MET A 22 11.72 6.75 -12.40
N ARG A 23 10.78 7.49 -11.82
CA ARG A 23 11.02 8.70 -11.04
C ARG A 23 10.27 8.60 -9.73
N SER A 24 10.80 9.24 -8.68
CA SER A 24 10.09 9.30 -7.42
C SER A 24 8.82 10.13 -7.54
N VAL A 25 7.85 9.81 -6.70
CA VAL A 25 6.67 10.65 -6.48
C VAL A 25 7.13 11.95 -5.82
N ASP A 26 6.45 13.04 -6.16
CA ASP A 26 6.66 14.34 -5.52
C ASP A 26 6.51 14.23 -3.98
N PRO A 27 7.42 14.81 -3.17
CA PRO A 27 7.41 14.65 -1.72
C PRO A 27 6.13 15.13 -1.03
N GLU A 28 5.53 16.24 -1.51
CA GLU A 28 4.29 16.77 -0.95
C GLU A 28 3.13 15.81 -1.25
N THR A 29 3.06 15.33 -2.48
CA THR A 29 2.10 14.31 -2.90
C THR A 29 2.23 13.04 -2.05
N MET A 30 3.46 12.56 -1.84
CA MET A 30 3.73 11.38 -1.02
C MET A 30 3.34 11.60 0.46
N ALA A 31 3.56 12.80 1.00
CA ALA A 31 3.13 13.14 2.36
C ALA A 31 1.59 13.12 2.49
N GLN A 32 0.87 13.67 1.51
CA GLN A 32 -0.59 13.62 1.48
C GLN A 32 -1.12 12.18 1.37
N LEU A 33 -0.49 11.32 0.57
CA LEU A 33 -0.84 9.90 0.46
C LEU A 33 -0.66 9.16 1.79
N LYS A 34 0.41 9.46 2.55
CA LYS A 34 0.64 8.87 3.88
C LYS A 34 -0.43 9.29 4.88
N ILE A 35 -0.75 10.58 4.94
CA ILE A 35 -1.83 11.11 5.81
C ILE A 35 -3.18 10.48 5.45
N PHE A 36 -3.45 10.29 4.16
CA PHE A 36 -4.65 9.61 3.70
C PHE A 36 -4.68 8.14 4.15
N ALA A 37 -3.56 7.42 3.98
CA ALA A 37 -3.44 6.02 4.38
C ALA A 37 -3.65 5.79 5.88
N GLU A 38 -3.12 6.68 6.73
CA GLU A 38 -3.32 6.61 8.19
C GLU A 38 -4.78 6.79 8.63
N ARG A 39 -5.59 7.48 7.80
CA ARG A 39 -6.99 7.77 8.08
C ARG A 39 -7.96 6.81 7.42
N LEU A 40 -7.48 5.89 6.59
CA LEU A 40 -8.32 4.93 5.89
C LEU A 40 -8.91 3.93 6.89
N PRO A 41 -10.25 3.86 7.04
CA PRO A 41 -10.85 2.79 7.81
C PRO A 41 -10.63 1.48 7.06
N LEU A 42 -9.87 0.55 7.64
CA LEU A 42 -9.73 -0.78 7.08
C LEU A 42 -11.02 -1.57 7.38
N PRO A 43 -11.65 -2.21 6.39
CA PRO A 43 -12.91 -2.93 6.57
C PRO A 43 -12.73 -4.29 7.27
N PHE A 44 -11.57 -4.53 7.89
CA PHE A 44 -11.20 -5.81 8.48
C PHE A 44 -11.06 -5.66 10.00
N ALA A 45 -11.48 -6.68 10.74
CA ALA A 45 -11.32 -6.73 12.20
C ALA A 45 -9.86 -6.93 12.65
N GLN A 46 -8.98 -7.34 11.73
CA GLN A 46 -7.57 -7.61 12.00
C GLN A 46 -6.77 -6.30 12.03
N GLU A 47 -5.78 -6.24 12.91
CA GLU A 47 -4.79 -5.16 12.88
C GLU A 47 -4.03 -5.19 11.56
N GLY A 48 -4.20 -4.11 10.79
CA GLY A 48 -3.52 -3.89 9.52
C GLY A 48 -2.73 -2.60 9.55
N GLU A 49 -1.59 -2.59 8.85
CA GLU A 49 -0.73 -1.42 8.67
C GLU A 49 -0.46 -1.21 7.18
N ILE A 50 -0.45 0.05 6.74
CA ILE A 50 -0.04 0.44 5.40
C ILE A 50 1.38 1.01 5.50
N ARG A 51 2.36 0.36 4.86
CA ARG A 51 3.76 0.82 4.86
C ARG A 51 4.20 1.31 3.49
N PHE A 52 4.77 2.51 3.46
CA PHE A 52 5.41 3.08 2.30
C PHE A 52 6.91 2.78 2.35
N PHE A 53 7.47 2.33 1.24
CA PHE A 53 8.88 1.95 1.18
C PHE A 53 9.48 2.26 -0.18
N ARG A 54 10.81 2.36 -0.21
CA ARG A 54 11.58 2.48 -1.44
C ARG A 54 12.16 1.14 -1.86
N ALA A 55 12.21 0.92 -3.16
CA ALA A 55 12.81 -0.27 -3.74
C ALA A 55 13.74 0.09 -4.88
N ASP A 56 14.82 -0.68 -5.00
CA ASP A 56 15.67 -0.60 -6.17
C ASP A 56 14.90 -1.06 -7.42
N PRO A 57 15.17 -0.47 -8.59
CA PRO A 57 14.42 -0.70 -9.83
C PRO A 57 14.74 -2.05 -10.49
N THR A 58 14.54 -3.12 -9.74
CA THR A 58 14.78 -4.51 -10.11
C THR A 58 13.46 -5.25 -10.34
N LYS A 59 13.53 -6.49 -10.85
CA LYS A 59 12.37 -7.37 -11.03
C LYS A 59 12.08 -8.27 -9.81
N VAL A 60 12.79 -8.05 -8.70
CA VAL A 60 12.66 -8.92 -7.51
C VAL A 60 11.25 -8.86 -6.93
N LEU A 61 10.64 -7.68 -6.90
CA LEU A 61 9.30 -7.48 -6.36
C LEU A 61 8.17 -7.82 -7.35
N TYR A 62 8.42 -7.68 -8.65
CA TYR A 62 7.39 -7.88 -9.68
C TYR A 62 7.98 -8.67 -10.87
N PRO A 63 7.42 -9.84 -11.23
CA PRO A 63 7.96 -10.65 -12.33
C PRO A 63 7.86 -9.97 -13.70
N LEU A 64 6.80 -9.20 -13.91
CA LEU A 64 6.42 -8.64 -15.21
C LEU A 64 6.91 -7.20 -15.44
N MET A 65 7.48 -6.54 -14.43
CA MET A 65 7.94 -5.15 -14.53
C MET A 65 9.07 -4.85 -13.54
N LYS A 66 9.84 -3.80 -13.80
CA LYS A 66 10.76 -3.27 -12.79
C LYS A 66 9.94 -2.55 -11.72
N SER A 67 10.29 -2.73 -10.45
CA SER A 67 9.65 -2.00 -9.36
C SER A 67 9.86 -0.50 -9.54
N PRO A 68 8.81 0.33 -9.39
CA PRO A 68 8.97 1.77 -9.30
C PRO A 68 9.73 2.13 -8.01
N PRO A 69 10.30 3.34 -7.91
CA PRO A 69 11.12 3.72 -6.76
C PRO A 69 10.33 3.75 -5.45
N ASP A 70 9.09 4.25 -5.49
CA ASP A 70 8.22 4.38 -4.32
C ASP A 70 7.07 3.37 -4.41
N ASN A 71 6.90 2.58 -3.36
CA ASN A 71 5.95 1.47 -3.29
C ASN A 71 5.15 1.53 -1.98
N VAL A 72 4.05 0.77 -1.94
CA VAL A 72 3.19 0.61 -0.77
C VAL A 72 2.89 -0.86 -0.53
N ALA A 73 2.91 -1.28 0.74
CA ALA A 73 2.55 -2.61 1.18
C ALA A 73 1.42 -2.53 2.21
N PHE A 74 0.45 -3.45 2.09
CA PHE A 74 -0.57 -3.69 3.11
C PHE A 74 -0.12 -4.89 3.93
N LEU A 75 0.11 -4.68 5.22
CA LEU A 75 0.51 -5.71 6.16
C LEU A 75 -0.69 -6.04 7.04
N LEU A 76 -1.09 -7.31 7.07
CA LEU A 76 -2.15 -7.80 7.93
C LEU A 76 -1.57 -8.80 8.90
N LYS A 77 -1.87 -8.68 10.20
CA LYS A 77 -1.55 -9.75 11.13
C LYS A 77 -2.50 -10.91 10.89
N PRO A 78 -1.99 -12.13 10.59
CA PRO A 78 -2.85 -13.29 10.46
C PRO A 78 -3.52 -13.58 11.81
N MET A 79 -4.80 -13.94 11.76
CA MET A 79 -5.66 -14.20 12.92
C MET A 79 -5.06 -15.21 13.92
N TRP A 80 -4.23 -16.14 13.45
CA TRP A 80 -3.59 -17.17 14.26
C TRP A 80 -2.45 -16.64 15.14
N CYS A 81 -1.85 -15.49 14.83
CA CYS A 81 -0.85 -14.83 15.69
C CYS A 81 -1.48 -14.02 16.84
N GLN A 82 -2.82 -13.94 16.95
CA GLN A 82 -3.52 -13.26 18.06
C GLN A 82 -3.84 -14.17 19.26
N PHE A 83 -3.69 -15.50 19.12
CA PHE A 83 -3.86 -16.43 20.23
C PHE A 83 -2.52 -16.64 20.94
N PRO A 84 -2.44 -16.48 22.29
CA PRO A 84 -1.20 -16.70 23.01
C PRO A 84 -0.82 -18.19 22.90
N LYS A 85 0.24 -18.47 22.14
CA LYS A 85 1.03 -19.72 22.13
C LYS A 85 0.20 -21.00 22.35
N LEU A 86 -0.70 -21.35 21.43
CA LEU A 86 -0.95 -22.77 21.19
C LEU A 86 0.00 -23.25 20.09
N VAL A 87 1.16 -23.73 20.55
CA VAL A 87 2.06 -24.71 19.95
C VAL A 87 1.75 -25.07 18.49
N LEU A 88 2.16 -24.21 17.55
CA LEU A 88 2.49 -24.66 16.19
C LEU A 88 3.75 -23.90 15.76
N ARG A 89 4.80 -24.68 15.46
CA ARG A 89 6.08 -24.18 14.95
C ARG A 89 5.85 -23.49 13.61
N GLY A 90 5.86 -22.17 13.65
CA GLY A 90 5.86 -21.29 12.48
C GLY A 90 5.92 -19.88 13.01
N SER A 91 7.12 -19.30 12.99
CA SER A 91 7.44 -18.02 13.62
C SER A 91 6.42 -16.93 13.27
N CYS A 92 5.81 -16.33 14.30
CA CYS A 92 5.61 -14.87 14.30
C CYS A 92 6.99 -14.26 14.68
#